data_AF-A0A5D0NLW6-F1
#
_entry.id   AF-A0A5D0NLW6-F1
#
_cell.length_a   1.000
_cell.length_b   1.000
_cell.length_c   1.000
_cell.angle_alpha   90.00
_cell.angle_beta   90.00
_cell.angle_gamma   90.00
#
_symmetry.space_group_name_H-M   'P 1'
#
loop_
_entity.id
_entity.type
_entity.pdbx_description
1 polymer ?
#
loop_
_entity_poly.entity_id
_entity_poly.type
_entity_poly.pdbx_seq_one_letter_code
_entity_poly.pdbx_strand_id
1 'polypeptide(L)'
;MSERVIVAGAGPVGLMLAVELGLAGADAVVLERRDRPNERSRGMVINAAVVELLDQRGVMDELRPHGLEFPQAHFAQLWLGPTRLREKHAYAFAIPHSRIEAELAAKARDLGVDIRYDAEIVALDQGANGVTVKTRSGESFEGAYLVGCDGTDSTVRGLAGIGFPGDDLPFRGILGDVPVEPGDPLFTLLGAHENEGGLFAVGPVDPHTLRVMAGEFGVEAVPNDTPVTYAELRESFERLSGAELTGGEARWLSRWNAPTRHAERYRSGRVLLAGDAAHVHFPLGGQALSTGIEDAVNLGWKLGADVLGRAPDGLLDTYHDERHPVGARACLTTRAQVALLHPLSAVSPLRQVLTELIAYDDVNEHFVKMVGGLDIRYDYPYDAGDHPLLGRRLPQVTVGETPIVRLLETGRGLFLEFAADTGRTGEAAAWSGRVDTVTAPATAEIDAAALLLRPDGRVAWATRAPSGADGLATALRTWFGEPGQS
;
A
#
# COMPACT_ATOMS: atom_id res chain seq x y z
N MET A 1 4.48 -11.09 29.87
CA MET A 1 3.46 -10.33 29.13
C MET A 1 3.30 -11.01 27.79
N SER A 2 2.12 -10.99 27.18
CA SER A 2 1.95 -11.57 25.84
C SER A 2 2.80 -10.77 24.85
N GLU A 3 3.62 -11.43 24.04
CA GLU A 3 4.39 -10.82 22.93
C GLU A 3 3.58 -10.80 21.62
N ARG A 4 2.34 -11.31 21.67
CA ARG A 4 1.49 -11.49 20.49
C ARG A 4 0.96 -10.18 19.94
N VAL A 5 0.98 -10.03 18.62
CA VAL A 5 0.28 -8.96 17.91
C VAL A 5 -1.04 -9.49 17.35
N ILE A 6 -2.12 -8.77 17.63
CA ILE A 6 -3.45 -9.07 17.05
C ILE A 6 -3.66 -8.14 15.86
N VAL A 7 -3.95 -8.69 14.69
CA VAL A 7 -4.30 -7.95 13.48
C VAL A 7 -5.78 -8.15 13.19
N ALA A 8 -6.56 -7.07 13.13
CA ALA A 8 -7.98 -7.13 12.80
C ALA A 8 -8.17 -6.95 11.29
N GLY A 9 -8.66 -7.99 10.61
CA GLY A 9 -8.91 -8.00 9.16
C GLY A 9 -7.84 -8.73 8.36
N ALA A 10 -8.25 -9.70 7.56
CA ALA A 10 -7.45 -10.42 6.57
C ALA A 10 -7.68 -9.85 5.15
N GLY A 11 -7.80 -8.53 5.04
CA GLY A 11 -7.62 -7.84 3.75
C GLY A 11 -6.14 -7.77 3.37
N PRO A 12 -5.78 -7.26 2.17
CA PRO A 12 -4.39 -7.24 1.73
C PRO A 12 -3.44 -6.53 2.70
N VAL A 13 -3.91 -5.44 3.35
CA VAL A 13 -3.12 -4.67 4.33
C VAL A 13 -2.82 -5.49 5.58
N GLY A 14 -3.82 -6.12 6.17
CA GLY A 14 -3.64 -6.95 7.37
C GLY A 14 -2.81 -8.20 7.08
N LEU A 15 -2.98 -8.79 5.90
CA LEU A 15 -2.17 -9.94 5.46
C LEU A 15 -0.73 -9.55 5.16
N MET A 16 -0.48 -8.38 4.57
CA MET A 16 0.88 -7.86 4.41
C MET A 16 1.52 -7.61 5.78
N LEU A 17 0.79 -7.01 6.72
CA LEU A 17 1.29 -6.78 8.07
C LEU A 17 1.62 -8.09 8.78
N ALA A 18 0.79 -9.12 8.60
CA ALA A 18 1.08 -10.47 9.08
C ALA A 18 2.37 -11.04 8.50
N VAL A 19 2.61 -10.90 7.18
CA VAL A 19 3.88 -11.29 6.55
C VAL A 19 5.05 -10.55 7.19
N GLU A 20 4.98 -9.23 7.36
CA GLU A 20 6.07 -8.45 7.96
C GLU A 20 6.35 -8.84 9.41
N LEU A 21 5.31 -9.10 10.21
CA LEU A 21 5.46 -9.57 11.59
C LEU A 21 6.09 -10.97 11.64
N GLY A 22 5.66 -11.86 10.74
CA GLY A 22 6.26 -13.20 10.60
C GLY A 22 7.73 -13.15 10.19
N LEU A 23 8.11 -12.26 9.27
CA LEU A 23 9.51 -12.03 8.88
C LEU A 23 10.34 -11.48 10.04
N ALA A 24 9.76 -10.60 10.86
CA ALA A 24 10.40 -10.11 12.08
C ALA A 24 10.52 -11.18 13.18
N GLY A 25 9.79 -12.31 13.06
CA GLY A 25 9.75 -13.39 14.03
C GLY A 25 8.80 -13.14 15.21
N ALA A 26 7.84 -12.23 15.07
CA ALA A 26 6.84 -11.94 16.09
C ALA A 26 5.66 -12.94 16.06
N ASP A 27 5.13 -13.30 17.23
CA ASP A 27 3.88 -14.07 17.32
C ASP A 27 2.71 -13.18 16.88
N ALA A 28 1.96 -13.60 15.87
CA ALA A 28 0.86 -12.82 15.31
C ALA A 28 -0.38 -13.69 15.07
N VAL A 29 -1.56 -13.09 15.29
CA VAL A 29 -2.85 -13.67 14.91
C VAL A 29 -3.66 -12.65 14.12
N VAL A 30 -4.23 -13.08 13.00
CA VAL A 30 -5.17 -12.30 12.18
C VAL A 30 -6.59 -12.75 12.50
N LEU A 31 -7.45 -11.82 12.89
CA LEU A 31 -8.88 -12.05 13.17
C LEU A 31 -9.73 -11.43 12.06
N GLU A 32 -10.38 -12.25 11.25
CA GLU A 32 -11.16 -11.86 10.09
C GLU A 32 -12.65 -12.14 10.31
N ARG A 33 -13.50 -11.15 10.00
CA ARG A 33 -14.96 -11.26 10.18
C ARG A 33 -15.62 -12.21 9.16
N ARG A 34 -15.07 -12.31 7.95
CA ARG A 34 -15.56 -13.19 6.90
C ARG A 34 -15.35 -14.65 7.31
N ASP A 35 -16.25 -15.53 6.86
CA ASP A 35 -16.19 -16.97 7.13
C ASP A 35 -15.15 -17.70 6.26
N ARG A 36 -14.66 -17.04 5.20
CA ARG A 36 -13.68 -17.60 4.25
C ARG A 36 -12.88 -16.49 3.55
N PRO A 37 -11.79 -16.85 2.84
CA PRO A 37 -11.03 -15.90 2.02
C PRO A 37 -11.88 -15.15 1.00
N ASN A 38 -11.42 -13.95 0.61
CA ASN A 38 -12.08 -13.17 -0.42
C ASN A 38 -11.87 -13.76 -1.80
N GLU A 39 -12.94 -14.17 -2.45
CA GLU A 39 -12.89 -14.54 -3.87
C GLU A 39 -13.28 -13.36 -4.78
N ARG A 40 -13.85 -12.29 -4.20
CA ARG A 40 -14.54 -11.21 -4.93
C ARG A 40 -13.99 -9.85 -4.51
N SER A 41 -12.80 -9.50 -5.00
CA SER A 41 -12.23 -8.19 -4.75
C SER A 41 -12.64 -7.16 -5.80
N ARG A 42 -12.92 -5.93 -5.36
CA ARG A 42 -13.27 -4.78 -6.21
C ARG A 42 -12.07 -4.27 -7.01
N GLY A 43 -10.88 -4.25 -6.41
CA GLY A 43 -9.71 -3.61 -6.99
C GLY A 43 -8.94 -4.52 -7.95
N MET A 44 -8.36 -3.88 -8.98
CA MET A 44 -7.71 -4.56 -10.12
C MET A 44 -6.31 -4.04 -10.42
N VAL A 45 -5.81 -3.02 -9.72
CA VAL A 45 -4.52 -2.38 -10.02
C VAL A 45 -3.78 -2.05 -8.73
N ILE A 46 -2.46 -2.25 -8.74
CA ILE A 46 -1.50 -1.73 -7.75
C ILE A 46 -0.49 -0.82 -8.45
N ASN A 47 0.05 0.17 -7.74
CA ASN A 47 1.01 1.12 -8.30
C ASN A 47 2.46 0.57 -8.27
N ALA A 48 3.37 1.30 -8.89
CA ALA A 48 4.79 0.94 -9.00
C ALA A 48 5.44 0.65 -7.65
N ALA A 49 5.26 1.54 -6.66
CA ALA A 49 5.88 1.39 -5.35
C ALA A 49 5.46 0.10 -4.64
N VAL A 50 4.22 -0.34 -4.80
CA VAL A 50 3.75 -1.60 -4.21
C VAL A 50 4.18 -2.83 -4.99
N VAL A 51 4.32 -2.74 -6.31
CA VAL A 51 4.98 -3.81 -7.08
C VAL A 51 6.41 -4.03 -6.55
N GLU A 52 7.17 -2.96 -6.34
CA GLU A 52 8.52 -3.03 -5.78
C GLU A 52 8.55 -3.61 -4.36
N LEU A 53 7.57 -3.28 -3.51
CA LEU A 53 7.48 -3.85 -2.16
C LEU A 53 7.13 -5.34 -2.16
N LEU A 54 6.23 -5.76 -3.04
CA LEU A 54 5.88 -7.17 -3.17
C LEU A 54 7.06 -7.96 -3.78
N ASP A 55 7.84 -7.37 -4.69
CA ASP A 55 9.12 -7.92 -5.16
C ASP A 55 10.12 -8.05 -3.99
N GLN A 56 10.22 -7.03 -3.12
CA GLN A 56 11.07 -7.06 -1.93
C GLN A 56 10.70 -8.14 -0.92
N ARG A 57 9.55 -8.82 -1.08
CA ARG A 57 9.12 -9.96 -0.24
C ARG A 57 8.95 -11.26 -1.04
N GLY A 58 9.36 -11.27 -2.31
CA GLY A 58 9.23 -12.41 -3.21
C GLY A 58 7.79 -12.79 -3.55
N VAL A 59 6.82 -11.91 -3.33
CA VAL A 59 5.39 -12.19 -3.56
C VAL A 59 5.03 -12.01 -5.05
N MET A 60 5.70 -11.09 -5.75
CA MET A 60 5.41 -10.83 -7.15
C MET A 60 5.71 -12.00 -8.08
N ASP A 61 6.62 -12.91 -7.73
CA ASP A 61 6.97 -14.05 -8.58
C ASP A 61 5.75 -14.95 -8.87
N GLU A 62 4.90 -15.17 -7.86
CA GLU A 62 3.65 -15.93 -8.00
C GLU A 62 2.53 -15.11 -8.63
N LEU A 63 2.55 -13.77 -8.50
CA LEU A 63 1.50 -12.89 -9.03
C LEU A 63 1.68 -12.58 -10.53
N ARG A 64 2.92 -12.49 -11.02
CA ARG A 64 3.24 -12.08 -12.40
C ARG A 64 2.54 -12.92 -13.48
N PRO A 65 2.44 -14.26 -13.37
CA PRO A 65 1.73 -15.09 -14.35
C PRO A 65 0.21 -14.82 -14.42
N HIS A 66 -0.36 -14.12 -13.45
CA HIS A 66 -1.81 -13.95 -13.27
C HIS A 66 -2.29 -12.51 -13.46
N GLY A 67 -1.39 -11.60 -13.84
CA GLY A 67 -1.72 -10.22 -14.10
C GLY A 67 -1.00 -9.67 -15.31
N LEU A 68 -1.16 -8.38 -15.53
CA LEU A 68 -0.56 -7.68 -16.66
C LEU A 68 0.15 -6.44 -16.16
N GLU A 69 1.39 -6.26 -16.64
CA GLU A 69 2.06 -4.99 -16.48
C GLU A 69 1.32 -3.91 -17.27
N PHE A 70 1.10 -2.78 -16.63
CA PHE A 70 0.38 -1.65 -17.17
C PHE A 70 1.34 -0.45 -17.22
N PRO A 71 2.10 -0.28 -18.32
CA PRO A 71 3.12 0.77 -18.46
C PRO A 71 2.51 2.15 -18.77
N GLN A 72 1.35 2.42 -18.20
CA GLN A 72 0.62 3.67 -18.28
C GLN A 72 0.22 4.09 -16.87
N ALA A 73 0.19 5.39 -16.64
CA ALA A 73 -0.35 5.98 -15.43
C ALA A 73 -1.24 7.16 -15.81
N HIS A 74 -2.07 7.61 -14.89
CA HIS A 74 -2.89 8.79 -15.13
C HIS A 74 -3.00 9.63 -13.86
N PHE A 75 -3.24 10.92 -14.03
CA PHE A 75 -3.72 11.81 -12.97
C PHE A 75 -5.07 12.37 -13.42
N ALA A 76 -6.17 11.99 -12.75
CA ALA A 76 -7.53 12.36 -13.18
C ALA A 76 -7.84 11.98 -14.66
N GLN A 77 -7.46 10.78 -15.09
CA GLN A 77 -7.55 10.31 -16.49
C GLN A 77 -6.76 11.14 -17.52
N LEU A 78 -5.91 12.08 -17.09
CA LEU A 78 -4.88 12.66 -17.94
C LEU A 78 -3.70 11.69 -17.97
N TRP A 79 -3.41 11.15 -19.15
CA TRP A 79 -2.38 10.13 -19.32
C TRP A 79 -0.98 10.68 -19.10
N LEU A 80 -0.20 9.92 -18.34
CA LEU A 80 1.19 10.17 -18.02
C LEU A 80 2.06 9.16 -18.77
N GLY A 81 3.33 9.49 -18.99
CA GLY A 81 4.30 8.59 -19.61
C GLY A 81 5.35 8.09 -18.61
N PRO A 82 5.11 6.99 -17.86
CA PRO A 82 6.11 6.40 -16.97
C PRO A 82 7.41 6.02 -17.68
N THR A 83 7.32 5.60 -18.94
CA THR A 83 8.47 5.27 -19.79
C THR A 83 9.44 6.44 -20.05
N ARG A 84 9.05 7.67 -19.70
CA ARG A 84 9.88 8.88 -19.80
C ARG A 84 10.73 9.12 -18.54
N LEU A 85 10.51 8.38 -17.45
CA LEU A 85 11.37 8.48 -16.27
C LEU A 85 12.78 8.01 -16.59
N ARG A 86 13.78 8.75 -16.07
CA ARG A 86 15.20 8.39 -16.24
C ARG A 86 15.61 7.21 -15.39
N GLU A 87 15.01 7.07 -14.21
CA GLU A 87 15.28 5.99 -13.27
C GLU A 87 14.49 4.72 -13.64
N LYS A 88 15.10 3.56 -13.42
CA LYS A 88 14.41 2.27 -13.53
C LYS A 88 13.41 2.13 -12.38
N HIS A 89 12.20 1.71 -12.71
CA HIS A 89 11.10 1.58 -11.78
C HIS A 89 10.19 0.44 -12.25
N ALA A 90 9.43 -0.14 -11.32
CA ALA A 90 8.31 -0.99 -11.72
C ALA A 90 7.22 -0.17 -12.40
N TYR A 91 6.43 -0.80 -13.27
CA TYR A 91 5.18 -0.21 -13.73
C TYR A 91 4.01 -0.60 -12.82
N ALA A 92 2.88 0.07 -12.98
CA ALA A 92 1.63 -0.38 -12.35
C ALA A 92 1.30 -1.80 -12.84
N PHE A 93 0.64 -2.58 -12.00
CA PHE A 93 0.33 -3.97 -12.31
C PHE A 93 -1.16 -4.24 -12.13
N ALA A 94 -1.80 -4.73 -13.17
CA ALA A 94 -3.21 -5.09 -13.19
C ALA A 94 -3.39 -6.54 -12.73
N ILE A 95 -4.00 -6.72 -11.56
CA ILE A 95 -4.29 -8.01 -10.96
C ILE A 95 -5.48 -7.90 -9.99
N PRO A 96 -6.41 -8.87 -9.96
CA PRO A 96 -7.46 -8.91 -8.94
C PRO A 96 -6.84 -8.95 -7.53
N HIS A 97 -7.23 -8.04 -6.64
CA HIS A 97 -6.61 -8.02 -5.31
C HIS A 97 -6.90 -9.28 -4.47
N SER A 98 -7.92 -10.09 -4.83
CA SER A 98 -8.14 -11.39 -4.19
C SER A 98 -6.97 -12.37 -4.41
N ARG A 99 -6.23 -12.24 -5.52
CA ARG A 99 -4.99 -12.99 -5.74
C ARG A 99 -3.88 -12.53 -4.80
N ILE A 100 -3.75 -11.21 -4.61
CA ILE A 100 -2.81 -10.64 -3.63
C ILE A 100 -3.16 -11.13 -2.22
N GLU A 101 -4.44 -11.12 -1.82
CA GLU A 101 -4.90 -11.68 -0.54
C GLU A 101 -4.51 -13.15 -0.40
N ALA A 102 -4.73 -13.97 -1.44
CA ALA A 102 -4.39 -15.39 -1.40
C ALA A 102 -2.90 -15.64 -1.19
N GLU A 103 -2.03 -14.98 -1.96
CA GLU A 103 -0.57 -15.15 -1.87
C GLU A 103 -0.01 -14.63 -0.54
N LEU A 104 -0.48 -13.47 -0.06
CA LEU A 104 -0.06 -12.95 1.24
C LEU A 104 -0.53 -13.86 2.39
N ALA A 105 -1.73 -14.41 2.30
CA ALA A 105 -2.24 -15.34 3.32
C ALA A 105 -1.50 -16.68 3.31
N ALA A 106 -1.06 -17.17 2.14
CA ALA A 106 -0.20 -18.36 2.05
C ALA A 106 1.16 -18.08 2.71
N LYS A 107 1.83 -16.99 2.30
CA LYS A 107 3.13 -16.60 2.85
C LYS A 107 3.09 -16.34 4.36
N ALA A 108 2.05 -15.66 4.86
CA ALA A 108 1.89 -15.43 6.30
C ALA A 108 1.77 -16.74 7.09
N ARG A 109 1.05 -17.74 6.57
CA ARG A 109 0.96 -19.07 7.19
C ARG A 109 2.28 -19.82 7.16
N ASP A 110 3.02 -19.74 6.06
CA ASP A 110 4.36 -20.34 5.96
C ASP A 110 5.34 -19.74 6.97
N LEU A 111 5.15 -18.47 7.34
CA LEU A 111 5.87 -17.78 8.40
C LEU A 111 5.31 -18.07 9.81
N GLY A 112 4.29 -18.92 9.95
CA GLY A 112 3.73 -19.36 11.22
C GLY A 112 2.63 -18.46 11.80
N VAL A 113 2.11 -17.49 11.03
CA VAL A 113 1.02 -16.62 11.50
C VAL A 113 -0.31 -17.37 11.51
N ASP A 114 -1.06 -17.25 12.61
CA ASP A 114 -2.39 -17.82 12.77
C ASP A 114 -3.44 -16.89 12.11
N ILE A 115 -4.26 -17.42 11.20
CA ILE A 115 -5.32 -16.65 10.52
C ILE A 115 -6.67 -17.29 10.83
N ARG A 116 -7.51 -16.57 11.58
CA ARG A 116 -8.84 -16.99 12.04
C ARG A 116 -9.93 -16.27 11.27
N TYR A 117 -10.72 -17.03 10.51
CA TYR A 117 -11.98 -16.56 9.91
C TYR A 117 -13.13 -16.70 10.91
N ASP A 118 -14.26 -16.05 10.63
CA ASP A 118 -15.44 -15.96 11.51
C ASP A 118 -15.11 -15.39 12.91
N ALA A 119 -14.11 -14.50 12.97
CA ALA A 119 -13.56 -13.90 14.17
C ALA A 119 -13.75 -12.38 14.17
N GLU A 120 -15.00 -11.92 14.08
CA GLU A 120 -15.31 -10.48 14.09
C GLU A 120 -15.08 -9.88 15.49
N ILE A 121 -14.16 -8.93 15.61
CA ILE A 121 -13.93 -8.19 16.87
C ILE A 121 -15.11 -7.26 17.15
N VAL A 122 -15.63 -7.31 18.37
CA VAL A 122 -16.76 -6.45 18.81
C VAL A 122 -16.47 -5.67 20.09
N ALA A 123 -15.40 -6.01 20.81
CA ALA A 123 -14.97 -5.28 22.00
C ALA A 123 -13.45 -5.27 22.14
N LEU A 124 -12.95 -4.21 22.77
CA LEU A 124 -11.54 -3.95 23.01
C LEU A 124 -11.39 -3.36 24.42
N ASP A 125 -10.47 -3.91 25.19
CA ASP A 125 -9.92 -3.32 26.40
C ASP A 125 -8.40 -3.19 26.24
N GLN A 126 -7.83 -2.06 26.66
CA GLN A 126 -6.38 -1.86 26.63
C GLN A 126 -5.87 -1.30 27.95
N GLY A 127 -4.70 -1.76 28.37
CA GLY A 127 -4.02 -1.28 29.57
C GLY A 127 -2.53 -1.04 29.33
N ALA A 128 -1.80 -0.75 30.40
CA ALA A 128 -0.36 -0.50 30.32
C ALA A 128 0.44 -1.69 29.76
N ASN A 129 -0.06 -2.92 29.93
CA ASN A 129 0.68 -4.17 29.68
C ASN A 129 0.18 -4.97 28.47
N GLY A 130 -0.87 -4.53 27.77
CA GLY A 130 -1.43 -5.27 26.65
C GLY A 130 -2.83 -4.81 26.25
N VAL A 131 -3.42 -5.57 25.33
CA VAL A 131 -4.79 -5.45 24.85
C VAL A 131 -5.52 -6.78 24.99
N THR A 132 -6.82 -6.70 25.23
CA THR A 132 -7.74 -7.83 25.18
C THR A 132 -8.85 -7.49 24.20
N VAL A 133 -9.08 -8.35 23.21
CA VAL A 133 -10.21 -8.21 22.28
C VAL A 133 -11.19 -9.37 22.46
N LYS A 134 -12.47 -9.10 22.22
CA LYS A 134 -13.51 -10.13 22.18
C LYS A 134 -14.12 -10.22 20.80
N THR A 135 -14.30 -11.44 20.32
CA THR A 135 -15.01 -11.69 19.06
C THR A 135 -16.52 -11.79 19.29
N ARG A 136 -17.31 -11.68 18.22
CA ARG A 136 -18.77 -11.85 18.25
C ARG A 136 -19.19 -13.23 18.76
N SER A 137 -18.39 -14.27 18.51
CA SER A 137 -18.61 -15.63 19.03
C SER A 137 -18.36 -15.75 20.54
N GLY A 138 -17.78 -14.74 21.17
CA GLY A 138 -17.47 -14.71 22.60
C GLY A 138 -16.04 -15.16 22.95
N GLU A 139 -15.23 -15.53 21.96
CA GLU A 139 -13.81 -15.83 22.18
C GLU A 139 -13.05 -14.55 22.58
N SER A 140 -12.01 -14.72 23.40
CA SER A 140 -11.16 -13.62 23.86
C SER A 140 -9.71 -13.87 23.47
N PHE A 141 -9.04 -12.82 22.98
CA PHE A 141 -7.65 -12.86 22.56
C PHE A 141 -6.86 -11.79 23.31
N GLU A 142 -5.68 -12.14 23.80
CA GLU A 142 -4.77 -11.23 24.49
C GLU A 142 -3.49 -11.01 23.67
N GLY A 143 -3.03 -9.76 23.60
CA GLY A 143 -1.83 -9.38 22.85
C GLY A 143 -1.10 -8.20 23.47
N ALA A 144 0.15 -7.99 23.04
CA ALA A 144 0.91 -6.78 23.30
C ALA A 144 0.29 -5.55 22.61
N TYR A 145 -0.24 -5.78 21.40
CA TYR A 145 -0.79 -4.74 20.53
C TYR A 145 -1.97 -5.27 19.70
N LEU A 146 -2.84 -4.34 19.31
CA LEU A 146 -3.89 -4.54 18.31
C LEU A 146 -3.64 -3.59 17.14
N VAL A 147 -3.68 -4.11 15.91
CA VAL A 147 -3.63 -3.29 14.69
C VAL A 147 -4.93 -3.46 13.92
N GLY A 148 -5.67 -2.36 13.75
CA GLY A 148 -6.86 -2.28 12.92
C GLY A 148 -6.50 -2.20 11.44
N CYS A 149 -6.77 -3.27 10.70
CA CYS A 149 -6.70 -3.35 9.24
C CYS A 149 -8.08 -3.75 8.65
N ASP A 150 -9.15 -3.38 9.36
CA ASP A 150 -10.51 -3.91 9.25
C ASP A 150 -11.43 -3.05 8.35
N GLY A 151 -10.83 -2.25 7.47
CA GLY A 151 -11.49 -1.52 6.38
C GLY A 151 -12.05 -0.14 6.76
N THR A 152 -12.79 0.46 5.83
CA THR A 152 -13.37 1.80 5.94
C THR A 152 -14.19 1.98 7.22
N ASP A 153 -15.05 1.00 7.53
CA ASP A 153 -15.91 0.97 8.73
C ASP A 153 -15.20 0.26 9.90
N SER A 154 -13.94 0.64 10.14
CA SER A 154 -13.08 0.04 11.16
C SER A 154 -13.75 0.07 12.55
N THR A 155 -13.99 -1.13 13.08
CA THR A 155 -14.45 -1.36 14.44
C THR A 155 -13.33 -1.02 15.42
N VAL A 156 -12.09 -1.35 15.09
CA VAL A 156 -10.92 -1.03 15.93
C VAL A 156 -10.76 0.48 16.11
N ARG A 157 -10.86 1.27 15.04
CA ARG A 157 -10.80 2.74 15.11
C ARG A 157 -11.88 3.30 16.03
N GLY A 158 -13.12 2.82 15.87
CA GLY A 158 -14.26 3.24 16.68
C GLY A 158 -14.07 2.90 18.17
N LEU A 159 -13.68 1.67 18.48
CA LEU A 159 -13.44 1.21 19.85
C LEU A 159 -12.26 1.93 20.52
N ALA A 160 -11.25 2.35 19.75
CA ALA A 160 -10.11 3.13 20.24
C ALA A 160 -10.42 4.62 20.43
N GLY A 161 -11.61 5.09 20.05
CA GLY A 161 -12.00 6.49 20.15
C GLY A 161 -11.16 7.42 19.26
N ILE A 162 -10.71 6.93 18.10
CA ILE A 162 -9.92 7.72 17.15
C ILE A 162 -10.87 8.39 16.15
N GLY A 163 -10.81 9.72 16.05
CA GLY A 163 -11.62 10.48 15.10
C GLY A 163 -11.28 10.16 13.65
N PHE A 164 -12.30 10.25 12.77
CA PHE A 164 -12.15 10.01 11.34
C PHE A 164 -12.77 11.16 10.52
N PRO A 165 -12.20 12.38 10.60
CA PRO A 165 -12.70 13.54 9.88
C PRO A 165 -12.51 13.42 8.37
N GLY A 166 -13.35 14.16 7.63
CA GLY A 166 -13.23 14.39 6.20
C GLY A 166 -14.59 14.61 5.55
N ASP A 167 -14.63 14.53 4.23
CA ASP A 167 -15.74 15.01 3.42
C ASP A 167 -16.39 13.87 2.62
N ASP A 168 -17.71 13.89 2.53
CA ASP A 168 -18.46 13.01 1.63
C ASP A 168 -18.66 13.71 0.29
N LEU A 169 -18.35 12.98 -0.77
CA LEU A 169 -18.71 13.35 -2.12
C LEU A 169 -20.04 12.66 -2.47
N PRO A 170 -21.08 13.37 -2.92
CA PRO A 170 -22.25 12.76 -3.53
C PRO A 170 -21.81 11.95 -4.76
N PHE A 171 -21.65 10.64 -4.55
CA PHE A 171 -21.13 9.71 -5.53
C PHE A 171 -21.70 8.32 -5.29
N ARG A 172 -22.06 7.64 -6.37
CA ARG A 172 -22.55 6.26 -6.35
C ARG A 172 -21.83 5.43 -7.38
N GLY A 173 -21.07 4.43 -6.92
CA GLY A 173 -20.38 3.46 -7.76
C GLY A 173 -21.02 2.07 -7.71
N ILE A 174 -21.14 1.42 -8.86
CA ILE A 174 -21.63 0.04 -9.02
C ILE A 174 -20.72 -0.72 -9.99
N LEU A 175 -20.39 -1.97 -9.64
CA LEU A 175 -19.58 -2.85 -10.48
C LEU A 175 -20.15 -4.25 -10.49
N GLY A 176 -19.81 -4.99 -11.54
CA GLY A 176 -20.02 -6.42 -11.61
C GLY A 176 -19.07 -7.09 -12.58
N ASP A 177 -18.87 -8.38 -12.38
CA ASP A 177 -18.16 -9.23 -13.34
C ASP A 177 -19.20 -9.87 -14.27
N VAL A 178 -19.25 -9.38 -15.50
CA VAL A 178 -20.23 -9.72 -16.52
C VAL A 178 -19.65 -10.80 -17.44
N PRO A 179 -20.31 -11.97 -17.59
CA PRO A 179 -19.92 -12.97 -18.57
C PRO A 179 -20.02 -12.40 -19.99
N VAL A 180 -19.00 -12.65 -20.81
CA VAL A 180 -18.97 -12.21 -22.21
C VAL A 180 -18.51 -13.32 -23.14
N GLU A 181 -18.98 -13.26 -24.38
CA GLU A 181 -18.52 -14.13 -25.46
C GLU A 181 -17.38 -13.47 -26.25
N PRO A 182 -16.48 -14.25 -26.88
CA PRO A 182 -15.48 -13.69 -27.78
C PRO A 182 -16.12 -12.81 -28.87
N GLY A 183 -15.66 -11.57 -28.99
CA GLY A 183 -16.19 -10.59 -29.94
C GLY A 183 -17.36 -9.73 -29.42
N ASP A 184 -17.71 -9.84 -28.13
CA ASP A 184 -18.67 -8.94 -27.50
C ASP A 184 -18.28 -7.45 -27.68
N PRO A 185 -19.21 -6.55 -28.03
CA PRO A 185 -18.92 -5.12 -28.21
C PRO A 185 -18.26 -4.45 -27.00
N LEU A 186 -18.44 -4.95 -25.78
CA LEU A 186 -17.80 -4.43 -24.57
C LEU A 186 -16.26 -4.46 -24.65
N PHE A 187 -15.67 -5.37 -25.45
CA PHE A 187 -14.22 -5.37 -25.70
C PHE A 187 -13.73 -4.08 -26.39
N THR A 188 -14.61 -3.34 -27.07
CA THR A 188 -14.26 -2.03 -27.67
C THR A 188 -14.22 -0.89 -26.64
N LEU A 189 -14.72 -1.13 -25.43
CA LEU A 189 -14.81 -0.15 -24.35
C LEU A 189 -13.78 -0.39 -23.23
N LEU A 190 -12.79 -1.27 -23.46
CA LEU A 190 -11.73 -1.53 -22.49
C LEU A 190 -11.01 -0.24 -22.07
N GLY A 191 -10.75 -0.13 -20.77
CA GLY A 191 -10.13 1.04 -20.15
C GLY A 191 -11.11 1.84 -19.28
N ALA A 192 -10.63 2.97 -18.76
CA ALA A 192 -11.41 3.89 -17.95
C ALA A 192 -11.78 5.13 -18.76
N HIS A 193 -13.04 5.56 -18.64
CA HIS A 193 -13.63 6.65 -19.41
C HIS A 193 -14.36 7.62 -18.49
N GLU A 194 -14.24 8.91 -18.73
CA GLU A 194 -15.04 9.96 -18.09
C GLU A 194 -16.14 10.50 -19.01
N ASN A 195 -17.20 11.02 -18.39
CA ASN A 195 -18.21 11.83 -19.06
C ASN A 195 -18.76 12.90 -18.08
N GLU A 196 -19.73 13.69 -18.54
CA GLU A 196 -20.31 14.77 -17.74
C GLU A 196 -20.99 14.28 -16.44
N GLY A 197 -21.60 13.09 -16.47
CA GLY A 197 -22.37 12.53 -15.36
C GLY A 197 -21.57 11.61 -14.42
N GLY A 198 -20.33 11.27 -14.75
CA GLY A 198 -19.65 10.17 -14.08
C GLY A 198 -18.42 9.62 -14.79
N LEU A 199 -18.04 8.43 -14.37
CA LEU A 199 -16.97 7.62 -14.93
C LEU A 199 -17.44 6.18 -15.10
N PHE A 200 -16.90 5.49 -16.10
CA PHE A 200 -17.09 4.05 -16.23
C PHE A 200 -15.78 3.38 -16.63
N ALA A 201 -15.64 2.10 -16.32
CA ALA A 201 -14.48 1.32 -16.72
C ALA A 201 -14.90 -0.10 -17.12
N VAL A 202 -14.22 -0.63 -18.13
CA VAL A 202 -14.33 -2.03 -18.54
C VAL A 202 -12.93 -2.65 -18.52
N GLY A 203 -12.75 -3.74 -17.78
CA GLY A 203 -11.46 -4.41 -17.66
C GLY A 203 -11.60 -5.93 -17.73
N PRO A 204 -10.66 -6.64 -18.37
CA PRO A 204 -10.72 -8.09 -18.40
C PRO A 204 -10.41 -8.67 -17.02
N VAL A 205 -11.24 -9.63 -16.58
CA VAL A 205 -10.95 -10.48 -15.42
C VAL A 205 -10.35 -11.80 -15.90
N ASP A 206 -10.96 -12.37 -16.93
CA ASP A 206 -10.51 -13.55 -17.67
C ASP A 206 -11.03 -13.47 -19.12
N PRO A 207 -10.65 -14.38 -20.04
CA PRO A 207 -11.08 -14.32 -21.45
C PRO A 207 -12.60 -14.33 -21.69
N HIS A 208 -13.41 -14.71 -20.69
CA HIS A 208 -14.86 -14.85 -20.78
C HIS A 208 -15.61 -13.95 -19.80
N THR A 209 -14.92 -13.00 -19.16
CA THR A 209 -15.47 -12.16 -18.10
C THR A 209 -14.86 -10.78 -18.11
N LEU A 210 -15.72 -9.77 -18.22
CA LEU A 210 -15.31 -8.37 -18.07
C LEU A 210 -15.84 -7.81 -16.76
N ARG A 211 -14.99 -7.11 -16.03
CA ARG A 211 -15.42 -6.22 -14.95
C ARG A 211 -15.96 -4.95 -15.57
N VAL A 212 -17.22 -4.66 -15.29
CA VAL A 212 -17.90 -3.44 -15.70
C VAL A 212 -18.13 -2.60 -14.46
N MET A 213 -17.70 -1.34 -14.50
CA MET A 213 -17.80 -0.38 -13.42
C MET A 213 -18.50 0.89 -13.92
N ALA A 214 -19.44 1.42 -13.16
CA ALA A 214 -20.13 2.68 -13.42
C ALA A 214 -20.16 3.51 -12.13
N GLY A 215 -19.80 4.79 -12.22
CA GLY A 215 -19.73 5.70 -11.09
C GLY A 215 -20.34 7.05 -11.44
N GLU A 216 -21.39 7.44 -10.73
CA GLU A 216 -22.13 8.68 -10.99
C GLU A 216 -21.81 9.72 -9.92
N PHE A 217 -21.49 10.95 -10.35
CA PHE A 217 -21.29 12.10 -9.45
C PHE A 217 -22.59 12.89 -9.25
N GLY A 218 -22.72 13.59 -8.13
CA GLY A 218 -23.89 14.40 -7.81
C GLY A 218 -25.13 13.60 -7.41
N VAL A 219 -24.98 12.28 -7.20
CA VAL A 219 -26.04 11.37 -6.77
C VAL A 219 -25.81 10.99 -5.31
N GLU A 220 -26.88 10.97 -4.52
CA GLU A 220 -26.82 10.57 -3.12
C GLU A 220 -26.24 9.16 -2.98
N ALA A 221 -25.30 9.02 -2.04
CA ALA A 221 -24.70 7.73 -1.75
C ALA A 221 -25.76 6.77 -1.16
N VAL A 222 -25.63 5.49 -1.48
CA VAL A 222 -26.46 4.43 -0.88
C VAL A 222 -25.53 3.54 -0.05
N PRO A 223 -25.95 3.06 1.14
CA PRO A 223 -25.10 2.19 1.96
C PRO A 223 -24.51 1.01 1.17
N ASN A 224 -23.22 0.74 1.38
CA ASN A 224 -22.48 -0.27 0.61
C ASN A 224 -22.99 -1.70 0.80
N ASP A 225 -23.69 -1.97 1.91
CA ASP A 225 -24.31 -3.26 2.26
C ASP A 225 -25.70 -3.44 1.62
N THR A 226 -26.25 -2.39 0.99
CA THR A 226 -27.50 -2.49 0.23
C THR A 226 -27.28 -3.35 -1.02
N PRO A 227 -28.06 -4.44 -1.22
CA PRO A 227 -27.92 -5.30 -2.39
C PRO A 227 -28.01 -4.52 -3.70
N VAL A 228 -27.20 -4.95 -4.68
CA VAL A 228 -27.16 -4.37 -6.02
C VAL A 228 -27.79 -5.35 -7.00
N THR A 229 -28.58 -4.85 -7.92
CA THR A 229 -29.16 -5.60 -9.03
C THR A 229 -28.40 -5.37 -10.33
N TYR A 230 -28.44 -6.36 -11.22
CA TYR A 230 -27.87 -6.21 -12.56
C TYR A 230 -28.53 -5.07 -13.35
N ALA A 231 -29.84 -4.85 -13.13
CA ALA A 231 -30.58 -3.76 -13.73
C ALA A 231 -30.01 -2.38 -13.34
N GLU A 232 -29.62 -2.18 -12.08
CA GLU A 232 -28.97 -0.93 -11.63
C GLU A 232 -27.60 -0.73 -12.30
N LEU A 233 -26.77 -1.77 -12.38
CA LEU A 233 -25.48 -1.70 -13.07
C LEU A 233 -25.68 -1.34 -14.55
N ARG A 234 -26.57 -2.06 -15.24
CA ARG A 234 -26.91 -1.82 -16.65
C ARG A 234 -27.37 -0.39 -16.87
N GLU A 235 -28.36 0.08 -16.09
CA GLU A 235 -28.93 1.41 -16.27
C GLU A 235 -27.87 2.50 -16.07
N SER A 236 -27.01 2.37 -15.06
CA SER A 236 -25.93 3.32 -14.82
C SER A 236 -24.86 3.26 -15.91
N PHE A 237 -24.43 2.07 -16.32
CA PHE A 237 -23.44 1.89 -17.38
C PHE A 237 -23.95 2.46 -18.71
N GLU A 238 -25.15 2.10 -19.15
CA GLU A 238 -25.73 2.55 -20.43
C GLU A 238 -25.90 4.08 -20.46
N ARG A 239 -26.30 4.69 -19.34
CA ARG A 239 -26.41 6.14 -19.23
C ARG A 239 -25.07 6.84 -19.40
N LEU A 240 -23.99 6.24 -18.92
CA LEU A 240 -22.65 6.80 -18.95
C LEU A 240 -21.90 6.50 -20.25
N SER A 241 -21.98 5.27 -20.75
CA SER A 241 -21.23 4.81 -21.93
C SER A 241 -21.98 5.08 -23.24
N GLY A 242 -23.31 5.18 -23.19
CA GLY A 242 -24.17 5.16 -24.37
C GLY A 242 -24.24 3.80 -25.08
N ALA A 243 -23.57 2.78 -24.55
CA ALA A 243 -23.52 1.43 -25.09
C ALA A 243 -24.38 0.48 -24.26
N GLU A 244 -25.11 -0.41 -24.94
CA GLU A 244 -25.92 -1.45 -24.30
C GLU A 244 -25.04 -2.41 -23.49
N LEU A 245 -25.42 -2.68 -22.23
CA LEU A 245 -24.77 -3.72 -21.45
C LEU A 245 -25.48 -5.06 -21.73
N THR A 246 -24.91 -5.80 -22.68
CA THR A 246 -25.36 -7.13 -23.07
C THR A 246 -25.13 -8.16 -21.96
N GLY A 247 -25.92 -9.23 -21.98
CA GLY A 247 -25.96 -10.20 -20.88
C GLY A 247 -27.08 -9.87 -19.89
N GLY A 248 -27.65 -10.90 -19.25
CA GLY A 248 -28.77 -10.76 -18.31
C GLY A 248 -28.38 -10.88 -16.85
N GLU A 249 -27.10 -11.12 -16.56
CA GLU A 249 -26.59 -11.45 -15.24
C GLU A 249 -25.13 -11.03 -15.06
N ALA A 250 -24.71 -10.90 -13.80
CA ALA A 250 -23.32 -10.76 -13.41
C ALA A 250 -22.98 -11.84 -12.37
N ARG A 251 -21.74 -12.36 -12.41
CA ARG A 251 -21.25 -13.38 -11.46
C ARG A 251 -21.32 -12.88 -10.01
N TRP A 252 -21.09 -11.59 -9.84
CA TRP A 252 -21.31 -10.86 -8.60
C TRP A 252 -21.44 -9.37 -8.88
N LEU A 253 -21.99 -8.64 -7.91
CA LEU A 253 -22.20 -7.20 -7.96
C LEU A 253 -21.71 -6.57 -6.65
N SER A 254 -21.24 -5.33 -6.73
CA SER A 254 -20.84 -4.56 -5.56
C SER A 254 -21.12 -3.08 -5.75
N ARG A 255 -21.47 -2.43 -4.65
CA ARG A 255 -21.56 -0.98 -4.55
C ARG A 255 -20.29 -0.43 -3.90
N TRP A 256 -19.85 0.75 -4.32
CA TRP A 256 -18.91 1.54 -3.55
C TRP A 256 -19.30 3.01 -3.55
N ASN A 257 -19.07 3.64 -2.41
CA ASN A 257 -19.07 5.08 -2.25
C ASN A 257 -17.62 5.57 -2.19
N ALA A 258 -17.43 6.89 -2.24
CA ALA A 258 -16.09 7.46 -2.25
C ALA A 258 -15.91 8.54 -1.15
N PRO A 259 -16.06 8.18 0.14
CA PRO A 259 -15.73 9.10 1.21
C PRO A 259 -14.22 9.40 1.16
N THR A 260 -13.83 10.63 1.47
CA THR A 260 -12.43 10.93 1.79
C THR A 260 -12.35 11.20 3.29
N ARG A 261 -11.63 10.34 4.01
CA ARG A 261 -11.48 10.39 5.47
C ARG A 261 -10.07 10.02 5.88
N HIS A 262 -9.59 10.63 6.95
CA HIS A 262 -8.25 10.37 7.47
C HIS A 262 -8.29 10.34 8.99
N ALA A 263 -7.71 9.31 9.61
CA ALA A 263 -7.70 9.13 11.05
C ALA A 263 -6.78 10.18 11.68
N GLU A 264 -7.26 10.84 12.74
CA GLU A 264 -6.49 11.90 13.41
C GLU A 264 -5.16 11.40 13.99
N ARG A 265 -5.10 10.11 14.34
CA ARG A 265 -3.94 9.43 14.91
C ARG A 265 -3.90 8.00 14.40
N TYR A 266 -2.71 7.54 14.04
CA TYR A 266 -2.48 6.16 13.62
C TYR A 266 -2.15 5.24 14.79
N ARG A 267 -1.83 5.81 15.96
CA ARG A 267 -1.54 5.10 17.20
C ARG A 267 -2.28 5.74 18.37
N SER A 268 -2.87 4.91 19.21
CA SER A 268 -3.48 5.26 20.50
C SER A 268 -3.08 4.21 21.52
N GLY A 269 -1.96 4.47 22.21
CA GLY A 269 -1.36 3.51 23.15
C GLY A 269 -0.91 2.24 22.45
N ARG A 270 -1.59 1.12 22.74
CA ARG A 270 -1.31 -0.21 22.19
C ARG A 270 -2.19 -0.57 20.99
N VAL A 271 -2.98 0.37 20.51
CA VAL A 271 -3.85 0.21 19.34
C VAL A 271 -3.31 1.05 18.20
N LEU A 272 -3.12 0.44 17.04
CA LEU A 272 -2.67 1.11 15.82
C LEU A 272 -3.67 0.87 14.68
N LEU A 273 -3.63 1.68 13.63
CA LEU A 273 -4.49 1.58 12.45
C LEU A 273 -3.64 1.61 11.18
N ALA A 274 -3.97 0.80 10.18
CA ALA A 274 -3.31 0.79 8.87
C ALA A 274 -4.32 0.60 7.72
N GLY A 275 -4.00 1.14 6.53
CA GLY A 275 -4.86 1.05 5.35
C GLY A 275 -6.18 1.79 5.51
N ASP A 276 -7.27 1.24 4.95
CA ASP A 276 -8.61 1.85 4.98
C ASP A 276 -9.16 2.13 6.40
N ALA A 277 -8.61 1.48 7.42
CA ALA A 277 -8.94 1.81 8.81
C ALA A 277 -8.37 3.18 9.22
N ALA A 278 -7.26 3.61 8.61
CA ALA A 278 -6.54 4.84 8.88
C ALA A 278 -6.81 5.94 7.84
N HIS A 279 -7.01 5.61 6.56
CA HIS A 279 -7.29 6.59 5.50
C HIS A 279 -8.10 5.97 4.38
N VAL A 280 -9.12 6.68 3.92
CA VAL A 280 -9.95 6.27 2.78
C VAL A 280 -10.04 7.45 1.84
N HIS A 281 -9.95 7.17 0.56
CA HIS A 281 -10.04 8.17 -0.47
C HIS A 281 -10.50 7.56 -1.80
N PHE A 282 -10.85 8.41 -2.76
CA PHE A 282 -11.38 7.95 -4.05
C PHE A 282 -10.38 6.98 -4.74
N PRO A 283 -10.82 5.82 -5.24
CA PRO A 283 -9.93 4.78 -5.78
C PRO A 283 -9.42 5.09 -7.21
N LEU A 284 -8.60 6.15 -7.36
CA LEU A 284 -7.95 6.51 -8.63
C LEU A 284 -6.54 5.94 -8.70
N GLY A 285 -6.19 5.34 -9.84
CA GLY A 285 -4.81 4.93 -10.16
C GLY A 285 -4.20 3.90 -9.21
N GLY A 286 -5.01 3.08 -8.53
CA GLY A 286 -4.52 2.05 -7.60
C GLY A 286 -3.90 2.57 -6.30
N GLN A 287 -4.04 3.86 -5.99
CA GLN A 287 -3.36 4.50 -4.84
C GLN A 287 -3.88 4.03 -3.46
N ALA A 288 -5.18 3.71 -3.34
CA ALA A 288 -5.80 3.41 -2.05
C ALA A 288 -5.21 2.17 -1.38
N LEU A 289 -5.30 1.01 -2.05
CA LEU A 289 -4.64 -0.20 -1.57
C LEU A 289 -3.14 0.03 -1.39
N SER A 290 -2.51 0.71 -2.36
CA SER A 290 -1.06 0.82 -2.38
C SER A 290 -0.51 1.56 -1.15
N THR A 291 -1.17 2.64 -0.74
CA THR A 291 -0.83 3.38 0.47
C THR A 291 -1.00 2.54 1.73
N GLY A 292 -2.02 1.67 1.78
CA GLY A 292 -2.23 0.75 2.90
C GLY A 292 -1.18 -0.36 2.99
N ILE A 293 -0.74 -0.93 1.86
CA ILE A 293 0.36 -1.91 1.85
C ILE A 293 1.66 -1.27 2.35
N GLU A 294 1.92 -0.02 1.97
CA GLU A 294 3.05 0.73 2.51
C GLU A 294 2.98 0.97 4.02
N ASP A 295 1.78 1.18 4.57
CA ASP A 295 1.60 1.28 6.03
C ASP A 295 2.00 -0.03 6.72
N ALA A 296 1.54 -1.16 6.18
CA ALA A 296 1.84 -2.48 6.72
C ALA A 296 3.36 -2.76 6.71
N VAL A 297 4.04 -2.47 5.59
CA VAL A 297 5.50 -2.60 5.48
C VAL A 297 6.22 -1.67 6.45
N ASN A 298 5.77 -0.42 6.58
CA ASN A 298 6.41 0.52 7.49
C ASN A 298 6.23 0.12 8.97
N LEU A 299 5.04 -0.37 9.33
CA LEU A 299 4.71 -0.74 10.70
C LEU A 299 5.31 -2.08 11.11
N GLY A 300 5.26 -3.09 10.24
CA GLY A 300 5.49 -4.48 10.63
C GLY A 300 6.87 -4.74 11.23
N TRP A 301 7.93 -4.22 10.63
CA TRP A 301 9.28 -4.38 11.18
C TRP A 301 9.50 -3.60 12.48
N LYS A 302 8.87 -2.41 12.63
CA LYS A 302 8.96 -1.58 13.84
C LYS A 302 8.23 -2.26 15.00
N LEU A 303 7.01 -2.72 14.74
CA LEU A 303 6.17 -3.40 15.72
C LEU A 303 6.77 -4.75 16.10
N GLY A 304 7.30 -5.50 15.13
CA GLY A 304 8.04 -6.74 15.37
C GLY A 304 9.27 -6.51 16.25
N ALA A 305 10.04 -5.46 15.99
CA ALA A 305 11.17 -5.10 16.86
C ALA A 305 10.71 -4.70 18.27
N ASP A 306 9.60 -3.97 18.41
CA ASP A 306 9.07 -3.51 19.70
C ASP A 306 8.61 -4.67 20.58
N VAL A 307 7.80 -5.59 20.04
CA VAL A 307 7.30 -6.74 20.82
C VAL A 307 8.39 -7.74 21.19
N LEU A 308 9.48 -7.80 20.41
CA LEU A 308 10.65 -8.62 20.71
C LEU A 308 11.67 -7.91 21.63
N GLY A 309 11.37 -6.69 22.09
CA GLY A 309 12.25 -5.91 22.96
C GLY A 309 13.55 -5.45 22.30
N ARG A 310 13.57 -5.37 20.96
CA ARG A 310 14.72 -4.97 20.13
C ARG A 310 14.60 -3.55 19.58
N ALA A 311 13.44 -2.92 19.70
CA ALA A 311 13.22 -1.57 19.21
C ALA A 311 13.95 -0.54 20.08
N PRO A 312 14.67 0.43 19.48
CA PRO A 312 15.06 1.64 20.18
C PRO A 312 13.85 2.47 20.60
N ASP A 313 14.02 3.26 21.66
CA ASP A 313 12.99 4.14 22.19
C ASP A 313 12.44 5.08 21.09
N GLY A 314 11.11 5.18 21.03
CA GLY A 314 10.42 6.04 20.05
C GLY A 314 10.33 5.46 18.63
N LEU A 315 10.92 4.29 18.33
CA LEU A 315 10.85 3.71 16.99
C LEU A 315 9.39 3.52 16.53
N LEU A 316 8.52 2.96 17.40
CA LEU A 316 7.13 2.70 17.02
C LEU A 316 6.32 4.00 16.82
N ASP A 317 6.69 5.11 17.47
CA ASP A 317 6.02 6.41 17.26
C ASP A 317 6.28 6.97 15.87
N THR A 318 7.46 6.68 15.30
CA THR A 318 7.80 7.09 13.91
C THR A 318 6.83 6.52 12.88
N TYR A 319 6.05 5.47 13.20
CA TYR A 319 5.00 4.98 12.30
C TYR A 319 3.98 6.08 11.98
N HIS A 320 3.49 6.78 13.00
CA HIS A 320 2.56 7.88 12.80
C HIS A 320 3.26 9.03 12.07
N ASP A 321 4.44 9.43 12.54
CA ASP A 321 5.17 10.59 11.99
C ASP A 321 5.51 10.40 10.51
N GLU A 322 5.80 9.18 10.08
CA GLU A 322 6.12 8.87 8.68
C GLU A 322 4.88 8.64 7.81
N ARG A 323 3.86 7.93 8.32
CA ARG A 323 2.74 7.45 7.48
C ARG A 323 1.52 8.35 7.49
N HIS A 324 1.27 9.09 8.56
CA HIS A 324 0.15 10.03 8.61
C HIS A 324 0.28 11.16 7.58
N PRO A 325 1.46 11.80 7.37
CA PRO A 325 1.63 12.77 6.29
C PRO A 325 1.42 12.17 4.89
N VAL A 326 1.80 10.90 4.69
CA VAL A 326 1.58 10.20 3.41
C VAL A 326 0.09 9.95 3.17
N GLY A 327 -0.64 9.45 4.18
CA GLY A 327 -2.10 9.29 4.10
C GLY A 327 -2.82 10.62 3.83
N ALA A 328 -2.42 11.69 4.53
CA ALA A 328 -2.94 13.04 4.28
C ALA A 328 -2.68 13.50 2.84
N ARG A 329 -1.48 13.25 2.30
CA ARG A 329 -1.13 13.57 0.91
C ARG A 329 -1.96 12.76 -0.07
N ALA A 330 -2.19 11.47 0.16
CA ALA A 330 -3.04 10.62 -0.68
C ALA A 330 -4.49 11.12 -0.72
N CYS A 331 -5.06 11.50 0.44
CA CYS A 331 -6.37 12.15 0.50
C CYS A 331 -6.39 13.48 -0.27
N LEU A 332 -5.35 14.31 -0.15
CA LEU A 332 -5.26 15.59 -0.85
C LEU A 332 -5.19 15.41 -2.38
N THR A 333 -4.30 14.55 -2.86
CA THR A 333 -4.05 14.36 -4.31
C THR A 333 -5.24 13.71 -5.00
N THR A 334 -5.92 12.77 -4.35
CA THR A 334 -7.15 12.17 -4.90
C THR A 334 -8.32 13.14 -4.92
N ARG A 335 -8.47 14.02 -3.93
CA ARG A 335 -9.44 15.14 -4.01
C ARG A 335 -9.13 16.08 -5.16
N ALA A 336 -7.86 16.42 -5.38
CA ALA A 336 -7.45 17.22 -6.52
C ALA A 336 -7.79 16.53 -7.85
N GLN A 337 -7.61 15.21 -7.93
CA GLN A 337 -8.01 14.46 -9.13
C GLN A 337 -9.52 14.45 -9.34
N VAL A 338 -10.33 14.25 -8.30
CA VAL A 338 -11.80 14.31 -8.39
C VAL A 338 -12.26 15.71 -8.84
N ALA A 339 -11.65 16.78 -8.33
CA ALA A 339 -11.94 18.14 -8.76
C ALA A 339 -11.60 18.39 -10.25
N LEU A 340 -10.68 17.61 -10.81
CA LEU A 340 -10.36 17.60 -12.24
C LEU A 340 -11.25 16.67 -13.08
N LEU A 341 -12.15 15.91 -12.45
CA LEU A 341 -13.08 14.99 -13.13
C LEU A 341 -14.53 15.50 -13.12
N HIS A 342 -14.95 16.26 -12.10
CA HIS A 342 -16.36 16.63 -11.96
C HIS A 342 -16.60 18.04 -11.39
N PRO A 343 -17.55 18.82 -11.95
CA PRO A 343 -18.23 18.59 -13.23
C PRO A 343 -17.28 18.80 -14.42
N LEU A 344 -17.29 17.86 -15.36
CA LEU A 344 -16.30 17.80 -16.44
C LEU A 344 -16.34 19.04 -17.34
N SER A 345 -17.55 19.52 -17.67
CA SER A 345 -17.76 20.74 -18.46
C SER A 345 -17.10 21.98 -17.86
N ALA A 346 -17.13 22.13 -16.53
CA ALA A 346 -16.54 23.29 -15.85
C ALA A 346 -15.02 23.21 -15.79
N VAL A 347 -14.45 22.00 -15.69
CA VAL A 347 -13.01 21.81 -15.50
C VAL A 347 -12.25 21.50 -16.79
N SER A 348 -12.96 21.29 -17.91
CA SER A 348 -12.35 20.98 -19.21
C SER A 348 -11.25 21.95 -19.66
N PRO A 349 -11.40 23.29 -19.56
CA PRO A 349 -10.30 24.21 -19.91
C PRO A 349 -9.05 24.02 -19.04
N LEU A 350 -9.22 23.75 -17.74
CA LEU A 350 -8.10 23.48 -16.83
C LEU A 350 -7.41 22.16 -17.16
N ARG A 351 -8.18 21.12 -17.51
CA ARG A 351 -7.64 19.83 -17.99
C ARG A 351 -6.79 20.01 -19.25
N GLN A 352 -7.21 20.87 -20.19
CA GLN A 352 -6.45 21.16 -21.42
C GLN A 352 -5.09 21.78 -21.09
N VAL A 353 -5.06 22.82 -20.24
CA VAL A 353 -3.81 23.45 -19.80
C VAL A 353 -2.93 22.43 -19.05
N LEU A 354 -3.50 21.62 -18.17
CA LEU A 354 -2.72 20.61 -17.44
C LEU A 354 -2.15 19.53 -18.38
N THR A 355 -2.87 19.17 -19.44
CA THR A 355 -2.39 18.27 -20.49
C THR A 355 -1.19 18.85 -21.24
N GLU A 356 -1.21 20.16 -21.56
CA GLU A 356 -0.05 20.86 -22.13
C GLU A 356 1.14 20.83 -21.17
N LEU A 357 0.90 21.03 -19.86
CA LEU A 357 1.96 21.01 -18.86
C LEU A 357 2.58 19.61 -18.68
N ILE A 358 1.77 18.54 -18.73
CA ILE A 358 2.26 17.15 -18.66
C ILE A 358 3.19 16.80 -19.84
N ALA A 359 3.16 17.58 -20.93
CA ALA A 359 4.13 17.39 -22.02
C ALA A 359 5.58 17.71 -21.60
N TYR A 360 5.82 18.51 -20.56
CA TYR A 360 7.16 18.74 -20.01
C TYR A 360 7.65 17.57 -19.15
N ASP A 361 8.90 17.13 -19.36
CA ASP A 361 9.45 15.95 -18.68
C ASP A 361 9.38 16.06 -17.15
N ASP A 362 9.75 17.21 -16.57
CA ASP A 362 9.76 17.41 -15.12
C ASP A 362 8.35 17.35 -14.51
N VAL A 363 7.33 17.84 -15.24
CA VAL A 363 5.92 17.79 -14.79
C VAL A 363 5.39 16.38 -14.89
N ASN A 364 5.66 15.68 -15.99
CA ASN A 364 5.30 14.27 -16.14
C ASN A 364 5.96 13.41 -15.07
N GLU A 365 7.27 13.60 -14.83
CA GLU A 365 8.01 12.90 -13.77
C GLU A 365 7.38 13.14 -12.39
N HIS A 366 7.04 14.39 -12.07
CA HIS A 366 6.36 14.72 -10.82
C HIS A 366 5.06 13.93 -10.64
N PHE A 367 4.18 13.93 -11.64
CA PHE A 367 2.91 13.22 -11.56
C PHE A 367 3.07 11.70 -11.57
N VAL A 368 3.96 11.14 -12.39
CA VAL A 368 4.23 9.69 -12.41
C VAL A 368 4.73 9.23 -11.05
N LYS A 369 5.69 9.94 -10.45
CA LYS A 369 6.22 9.57 -9.13
C LYS A 369 5.16 9.72 -8.03
N MET A 370 4.33 10.76 -8.10
CA MET A 370 3.23 10.96 -7.15
C MET A 370 2.20 9.83 -7.21
N VAL A 371 1.65 9.50 -8.38
CA VAL A 371 0.62 8.45 -8.49
C VAL A 371 1.22 7.05 -8.31
N GLY A 372 2.49 6.89 -8.67
CA GLY A 372 3.26 5.66 -8.50
C GLY A 372 3.70 5.37 -7.06
N GLY A 373 3.58 6.33 -6.13
CA GLY A 373 4.09 6.21 -4.76
C GLY A 373 5.62 6.30 -4.64
N LEU A 374 6.31 6.75 -5.70
CA LEU A 374 7.76 6.80 -5.80
C LEU A 374 8.35 8.09 -5.22
N ASP A 375 7.55 9.14 -5.04
CA ASP A 375 8.02 10.45 -4.53
C ASP A 375 8.18 10.51 -3.00
N ILE A 376 7.67 9.51 -2.28
CA ILE A 376 7.63 9.48 -0.82
C ILE A 376 9.04 9.55 -0.24
N ARG A 377 9.23 10.47 0.71
CA ARG A 377 10.45 10.67 1.48
C ARG A 377 10.09 10.87 2.95
N TYR A 378 10.82 10.22 3.84
CA TYR A 378 10.72 10.45 5.28
C TYR A 378 11.81 11.40 5.77
N ASP A 379 11.42 12.27 6.70
CA ASP A 379 12.36 13.05 7.50
C ASP A 379 12.77 12.24 8.72
N TYR A 380 14.01 12.40 9.17
CA TYR A 380 14.60 11.58 10.22
C TYR A 380 14.83 12.36 11.51
N PRO A 381 14.75 11.68 12.68
CA PRO A 381 14.87 12.33 13.98
C PRO A 381 16.33 12.66 14.39
N TYR A 382 17.27 12.58 13.45
CA TYR A 382 18.68 12.91 13.63
C TYR A 382 19.20 13.63 12.39
N ASP A 383 20.34 14.30 12.53
CA ASP A 383 21.06 14.87 11.39
C ASP A 383 21.67 13.73 10.56
N ALA A 384 20.92 13.31 9.54
CA ALA A 384 21.34 12.28 8.60
C ALA A 384 22.22 12.84 7.46
N GLY A 385 22.48 14.16 7.44
CA GLY A 385 23.09 14.86 6.32
C GLY A 385 22.11 15.20 5.19
N ASP A 386 22.64 15.59 4.03
CA ASP A 386 21.89 16.12 2.89
C ASP A 386 21.92 15.20 1.65
N HIS A 387 22.34 13.94 1.83
CA HIS A 387 22.46 13.00 0.73
C HIS A 387 21.09 12.79 0.03
N PRO A 388 20.98 12.93 -1.31
CA PRO A 388 19.69 12.93 -2.02
C PRO A 388 18.82 11.69 -1.85
N LEU A 389 19.45 10.55 -1.52
CA LEU A 389 18.80 9.27 -1.30
C LEU A 389 18.10 9.16 0.07
N LEU A 390 18.46 9.97 1.06
CA LEU A 390 17.96 9.84 2.43
C LEU A 390 16.44 9.92 2.51
N GLY A 391 15.84 9.00 3.26
CA GLY A 391 14.38 8.92 3.42
C GLY A 391 13.64 8.33 2.23
N ARG A 392 14.31 8.09 1.10
CA ARG A 392 13.72 7.53 -0.13
C ARG A 392 13.98 6.03 -0.22
N ARG A 393 13.26 5.35 -1.11
CA ARG A 393 13.65 4.02 -1.58
C ARG A 393 14.70 4.14 -2.68
N LEU A 394 15.47 3.08 -2.88
CA LEU A 394 16.29 2.97 -4.08
C LEU A 394 15.40 2.62 -5.28
N PRO A 395 15.71 3.13 -6.49
CA PRO A 395 15.11 2.65 -7.73
C PRO A 395 15.39 1.15 -7.96
N GLN A 396 14.79 0.56 -9.01
CA GLN A 396 15.10 -0.82 -9.39
C GLN A 396 16.53 -0.94 -9.95
N VAL A 397 17.46 -1.22 -9.04
CA VAL A 397 18.90 -1.31 -9.33
C VAL A 397 19.44 -2.70 -9.06
N THR A 398 20.51 -3.07 -9.75
CA THR A 398 21.24 -4.33 -9.54
C THR A 398 22.54 -4.04 -8.78
N VAL A 399 22.78 -4.80 -7.72
CA VAL A 399 24.01 -4.79 -6.92
C VAL A 399 24.83 -6.03 -7.28
N GLY A 400 25.92 -5.84 -8.02
CA GLY A 400 26.65 -6.96 -8.63
C GLY A 400 25.77 -7.68 -9.65
N GLU A 401 25.38 -8.93 -9.36
CA GLU A 401 24.46 -9.73 -10.19
C GLU A 401 23.05 -9.85 -9.56
N THR A 402 22.84 -9.27 -8.38
CA THR A 402 21.60 -9.46 -7.61
C THR A 402 20.74 -8.20 -7.63
N PRO A 403 19.46 -8.28 -8.03
CA PRO A 403 18.53 -7.15 -7.89
C PRO A 403 18.37 -6.75 -6.43
N ILE A 404 18.37 -5.44 -6.13
CA ILE A 404 18.30 -4.91 -4.75
C ILE A 404 17.11 -5.47 -3.98
N VAL A 405 15.98 -5.68 -4.65
CA VAL A 405 14.75 -6.21 -4.05
C VAL A 405 14.96 -7.60 -3.43
N ARG A 406 15.82 -8.44 -4.03
CA ARG A 406 16.13 -9.79 -3.51
C ARG A 406 16.95 -9.74 -2.21
N LEU A 407 17.76 -8.69 -2.04
CA LEU A 407 18.54 -8.50 -0.81
C LEU A 407 17.67 -8.05 0.38
N LEU A 408 16.42 -7.64 0.14
CA LEU A 408 15.47 -7.18 1.16
C LEU A 408 14.40 -8.23 1.51
N GLU A 409 14.43 -9.42 0.89
CA GLU A 409 13.46 -10.50 1.11
C GLU A 409 13.44 -11.03 2.55
N THR A 410 14.55 -10.89 3.27
CA THR A 410 14.69 -11.33 4.65
C THR A 410 13.90 -10.48 5.65
N GLY A 411 13.44 -9.29 5.24
CA GLY A 411 12.82 -8.32 6.14
C GLY A 411 13.80 -7.73 7.17
N ARG A 412 15.11 -7.87 6.96
CA ARG A 412 16.16 -7.24 7.78
C ARG A 412 16.64 -5.92 7.15
N GLY A 413 17.37 -5.12 7.93
CA GLY A 413 18.11 -4.00 7.38
C GLY A 413 19.23 -4.47 6.45
N LEU A 414 19.69 -3.60 5.55
CA LEU A 414 20.76 -3.92 4.62
C LEU A 414 21.81 -2.81 4.60
N PHE A 415 23.04 -3.12 4.97
CA PHE A 415 24.20 -2.26 4.76
C PHE A 415 24.93 -2.66 3.48
N LEU A 416 25.09 -1.70 2.57
CA LEU A 416 25.76 -1.87 1.28
C LEU A 416 27.01 -1.01 1.22
N GLU A 417 28.15 -1.64 0.94
CA GLU A 417 29.45 -0.96 0.77
C GLU A 417 30.04 -1.23 -0.62
N PHE A 418 30.40 -0.17 -1.34
CA PHE A 418 30.93 -0.28 -2.71
C PHE A 418 32.46 -0.27 -2.71
N ALA A 419 33.04 -1.46 -2.87
CA ALA A 419 34.42 -1.86 -3.22
C ALA A 419 35.65 -1.14 -2.59
N ALA A 420 35.49 -0.25 -1.62
CA ALA A 420 36.56 0.17 -0.73
C ALA A 420 36.31 -0.44 0.65
N ASP A 421 37.15 -1.38 1.12
CA ASP A 421 37.12 -1.80 2.52
C ASP A 421 37.57 -0.63 3.38
N THR A 422 36.59 0.02 4.00
CA THR A 422 36.80 1.23 4.79
C THR A 422 36.59 1.01 6.28
N GLY A 423 36.45 -0.27 6.68
CA GLY A 423 36.12 -0.68 8.05
C GLY A 423 34.64 -0.54 8.43
N ARG A 424 33.79 0.07 7.58
CA ARG A 424 32.36 0.27 7.88
C ARG A 424 31.56 -1.02 7.91
N THR A 425 31.90 -2.00 7.06
CA THR A 425 31.35 -3.35 7.16
C THR A 425 31.57 -3.95 8.55
N GLY A 426 32.73 -3.72 9.18
CA GLY A 426 33.01 -4.15 10.55
C GLY A 426 32.15 -3.44 11.60
N GLU A 427 31.84 -2.17 11.40
CA GLU A 427 30.93 -1.40 12.26
C GLU A 427 29.48 -1.92 12.16
N ALA A 428 28.97 -2.11 10.95
CA ALA A 428 27.63 -2.66 10.72
C ALA A 428 27.48 -4.11 11.20
N ALA A 429 28.56 -4.91 11.16
CA ALA A 429 28.57 -6.29 11.63
C ALA A 429 28.20 -6.44 13.12
N ALA A 430 28.32 -5.39 13.93
CA ALA A 430 27.84 -5.39 15.32
C ALA A 430 26.30 -5.50 15.45
N TRP A 431 25.57 -5.37 14.33
CA TRP A 431 24.13 -5.54 14.20
C TRP A 431 23.73 -6.77 13.34
N SER A 432 24.61 -7.75 13.14
CA SER A 432 24.42 -8.88 12.21
C SER A 432 23.12 -9.68 12.37
N GLY A 433 22.47 -9.68 13.55
CA GLY A 433 21.14 -10.29 13.73
C GLY A 433 19.97 -9.50 13.14
N ARG A 434 20.19 -8.22 12.79
CA ARG A 434 19.17 -7.24 12.36
C ARG A 434 19.52 -6.55 11.04
N VAL A 435 20.80 -6.51 10.67
CA VAL A 435 21.31 -5.85 9.46
C VAL A 435 22.21 -6.82 8.70
N ASP A 436 21.81 -7.17 7.48
CA ASP A 436 22.64 -7.90 6.53
C ASP A 436 23.69 -6.96 5.94
N THR A 437 24.90 -7.44 5.70
CA THR A 437 25.97 -6.64 5.09
C THR A 437 26.40 -7.23 3.77
N VAL A 438 26.45 -6.40 2.73
CA VAL A 438 26.82 -6.79 1.37
C VAL A 438 27.88 -5.83 0.82
N THR A 439 28.96 -6.40 0.30
CA THR A 439 29.98 -5.65 -0.45
C THR A 439 29.83 -5.93 -1.93
N ALA A 440 29.85 -4.88 -2.77
CA ALA A 440 29.70 -5.02 -4.22
C ALA A 440 30.59 -4.02 -4.99
N PRO A 441 30.83 -4.23 -6.29
CA PRO A 441 31.42 -3.21 -7.15
C PRO A 441 30.54 -1.96 -7.23
N ALA A 442 31.16 -0.78 -7.30
CA ALA A 442 30.43 0.46 -7.49
C ALA A 442 29.60 0.42 -8.78
N THR A 443 28.40 1.01 -8.74
CA THR A 443 27.48 1.09 -9.88
C THR A 443 27.10 2.54 -10.14
N ALA A 444 26.97 2.92 -11.42
CA ALA A 444 26.48 4.24 -11.79
C ALA A 444 24.99 4.45 -11.45
N GLU A 445 24.26 3.37 -11.13
CA GLU A 445 22.84 3.42 -10.76
C GLU A 445 22.63 3.91 -9.31
N ILE A 446 23.67 3.88 -8.47
CA ILE A 446 23.63 4.33 -7.07
C ILE A 446 24.79 5.29 -6.84
N ASP A 447 24.47 6.58 -6.72
CA ASP A 447 25.46 7.63 -6.41
C ASP A 447 25.78 7.66 -4.90
N ALA A 448 26.38 6.59 -4.40
CA ALA A 448 26.89 6.46 -3.03
C ALA A 448 28.08 5.48 -2.99
N ALA A 449 29.02 5.72 -2.08
CA ALA A 449 30.10 4.80 -1.74
C ALA A 449 29.64 3.74 -0.71
N ALA A 450 28.69 4.08 0.15
CA ALA A 450 28.01 3.15 1.04
C ALA A 450 26.64 3.69 1.44
N LEU A 451 25.71 2.80 1.81
CA LEU A 451 24.39 3.16 2.30
C LEU A 451 23.81 2.10 3.25
N LEU A 452 22.88 2.53 4.11
CA LEU A 452 22.11 1.70 5.02
C LEU A 452 20.62 1.79 4.64
N LEU A 453 20.00 0.64 4.36
CA LEU A 453 18.57 0.49 4.18
C LEU A 453 17.92 -0.04 5.45
N ARG A 454 16.78 0.53 5.80
CA ARG A 454 15.81 -0.05 6.72
C ARG A 454 15.12 -1.28 6.11
N PRO A 455 14.48 -2.14 6.93
CA PRO A 455 13.68 -3.27 6.45
C PRO A 455 12.59 -2.93 5.41
N ASP A 456 12.09 -1.68 5.42
CA ASP A 456 11.10 -1.17 4.47
C ASP A 456 11.73 -0.57 3.18
N GLY A 457 13.02 -0.81 2.96
CA GLY A 457 13.78 -0.38 1.80
C GLY A 457 14.14 1.11 1.77
N ARG A 458 13.91 1.84 2.87
CA ARG A 458 14.21 3.27 2.98
C ARG A 458 15.67 3.50 3.36
N VAL A 459 16.34 4.42 2.67
CA VAL A 459 17.75 4.77 2.93
C VAL A 459 17.85 5.60 4.20
N ALA A 460 18.30 4.97 5.29
CA ALA A 460 18.52 5.59 6.59
C ALA A 460 19.83 6.41 6.63
N TRP A 461 20.85 5.99 5.88
CA TRP A 461 22.13 6.67 5.83
C TRP A 461 22.78 6.41 4.47
N ALA A 462 23.52 7.37 3.94
CA ALA A 462 24.28 7.21 2.71
C ALA A 462 25.45 8.20 2.69
N THR A 463 26.55 7.81 2.04
CA THR A 463 27.71 8.68 1.86
C THR A 463 28.32 8.50 0.48
N ARG A 464 28.83 9.60 -0.10
CA ARG A 464 29.74 9.57 -1.26
C ARG A 464 31.20 9.46 -0.86
N ALA A 465 31.52 9.70 0.42
CA ALA A 465 32.90 9.73 0.89
C ALA A 465 33.43 8.29 0.96
N PRO A 466 34.62 8.01 0.37
CA PRO A 466 35.18 6.68 0.38
C PRO A 466 35.48 6.23 1.81
N SER A 467 35.96 7.09 2.72
CA SER A 467 36.20 6.76 4.15
C SER A 467 35.76 7.89 5.08
N GLY A 468 35.72 7.64 6.40
CA GLY A 468 35.56 8.68 7.43
C GLY A 468 34.20 9.38 7.45
N ALA A 469 33.14 8.68 7.04
CA ALA A 469 31.80 9.26 7.04
C ALA A 469 31.16 9.12 8.44
N ASP A 470 31.06 10.23 9.15
CA ASP A 470 30.37 10.31 10.43
C ASP A 470 28.86 9.97 10.26
N GLY A 471 28.27 9.39 11.30
CA GLY A 471 26.82 9.19 11.39
C GLY A 471 26.28 7.79 11.09
N LEU A 472 27.08 6.83 10.57
CA LEU A 472 26.63 5.44 10.39
C LEU A 472 26.22 4.82 11.74
N ALA A 473 27.06 4.94 12.77
CA ALA A 473 26.77 4.50 14.13
C ALA A 473 25.47 5.10 14.69
N THR A 474 25.20 6.38 14.38
CA THR A 474 23.99 7.08 14.82
C THR A 474 22.76 6.50 14.14
N ALA A 475 22.82 6.30 12.82
CA ALA A 475 21.72 5.69 12.06
C ALA A 475 21.44 4.25 12.51
N LEU A 476 22.49 3.45 12.72
CA LEU A 476 22.36 2.08 13.23
C LEU A 476 21.69 2.03 14.60
N ARG A 477 22.12 2.87 15.56
CA ARG A 477 21.48 2.94 16.88
C ARG A 477 20.04 3.44 16.82
N THR A 478 19.78 4.46 15.99
CA THR A 478 18.46 5.07 15.88
C THR A 478 17.42 4.10 15.33
N TRP A 479 17.77 3.29 14.34
CA TRP A 479 16.81 2.40 13.67
C TRP A 479 16.86 0.95 14.16
N PHE A 480 18.00 0.49 14.66
CA PHE A 480 18.23 -0.91 15.01
C PHE A 480 18.66 -1.11 16.46
N GLY A 481 18.72 -0.07 17.30
CA GLY A 481 19.04 -0.18 18.73
C GLY A 481 20.54 -0.39 19.02
N GLU A 482 20.89 -0.78 20.24
CA GLU A 482 22.29 -0.97 20.64
C GLU A 482 22.92 -2.24 20.02
N PRO A 483 24.23 -2.26 19.74
CA PRO A 483 24.90 -3.41 19.14
C PRO A 483 24.87 -4.64 20.08
N GLY A 484 24.88 -5.84 19.50
CA GLY A 484 24.94 -7.10 20.26
C GLY A 484 23.66 -7.52 20.99
N GLN A 485 22.57 -6.77 20.89
CA GLN A 485 21.24 -7.26 21.28
C GLN A 485 20.73 -8.23 20.20
N SER A 486 20.80 -9.54 20.49
CA SER A 486 20.26 -10.61 19.64
C SER A 486 18.88 -11.03 20.11
#